data_AF-A0A968RPA5-F1
#
_entry.id   AF-A0A968RPA5-F1
#
_cell.length_a   1.000
_cell.length_b   1.000
_cell.length_c   1.000
_cell.angle_alpha   90.00
_cell.angle_beta   90.00
_cell.angle_gamma   90.00
#
_symmetry.space_group_name_H-M   'P 1'
#
loop_
_entity.id
_entity.type
_entity.pdbx_description
1 polymer ?
#
loop_
_entity_poly.entity_id
_entity_poly.type
_entity_poly.pdbx_seq_one_letter_code
_entity_poly.pdbx_strand_id
1 'polypeptide(L)'
;MLEFFVFGIELINNKTEENNKLRKLRDKIVEVRDSLNEELFIYDGIPPIDTSAQQKRIWQLYRRNFKDIKQTELDNKKIKEQDFKDYKGDLSQLLSNLINYQKEITELEEKLKTIDANIAELDKTKLKLNEIIKEQLTVLSEEATAISEIWKRKIFDNPERGESENKLIKKILADKNINIEGTIFFNIGAFYIAAERLIDGRSLKPKSKEKIFELLKLGNDSIANDALNYTIEQLEAIREESNGCFYAGSENDIFKIFIDPTIKNRYVQVVANITVDGKNLNELSAGQKGTVYLCLKLATQLFTGPIVFDQPEDDLDNDFITNQLIDLFKEIKKYRQVIIVSHNANLVVNADSEQIIIANNTDEKLSYESGSLENEKSITIFVEYLKVDKEHLKNAGTNTCITKNNSANAFDGTFAFCNRTKPNKKSKRATKPTHQVSSKMDRQINNRQRSTTGNAI
;
A
#
# COMPACT_ATOMS: atom_id res chain seq x y z
N MET A 1 50.05 -6.84 51.64
CA MET A 1 51.23 -7.73 51.45
C MET A 1 50.96 -8.82 50.41
N LEU A 2 49.87 -9.58 50.52
CA LEU A 2 49.49 -10.61 49.54
C LEU A 2 49.25 -10.03 48.12
N GLU A 3 48.58 -8.87 48.02
CA GLU A 3 48.41 -8.12 46.76
C GLU A 3 49.75 -7.66 46.15
N PHE A 4 50.69 -7.18 46.97
CA PHE A 4 52.02 -6.76 46.50
C PHE A 4 52.84 -7.94 45.97
N PHE A 5 52.72 -9.11 46.59
CA PHE A 5 53.36 -10.34 46.12
C PHE A 5 52.78 -10.82 44.79
N VAL A 6 51.45 -10.79 44.64
CA VAL A 6 50.74 -11.12 43.39
C VAL A 6 51.10 -10.16 42.27
N PHE A 7 51.04 -8.85 42.54
CA PHE A 7 51.47 -7.83 41.59
C PHE A 7 52.92 -8.00 41.17
N GLY A 8 53.80 -8.42 42.10
CA GLY A 8 55.18 -8.75 41.79
C GLY A 8 55.33 -9.95 40.83
N ILE A 9 54.53 -11.01 40.99
CA ILE A 9 54.53 -12.16 40.08
C ILE A 9 54.01 -11.76 38.68
N GLU A 10 52.94 -10.98 38.63
CA GLU A 10 52.37 -10.48 37.37
C GLU A 10 53.38 -9.59 36.62
N LEU A 11 54.07 -8.69 37.33
CA LEU A 11 55.12 -7.85 36.78
C LEU A 11 56.29 -8.68 36.22
N ILE A 12 56.68 -9.75 36.91
CA ILE A 12 57.71 -10.69 36.42
C ILE A 12 57.24 -11.38 35.14
N ASN A 13 56.00 -11.88 35.09
CA ASN A 13 55.45 -12.55 33.92
C ASN A 13 55.36 -11.61 32.72
N ASN A 14 54.80 -10.42 32.89
CA ASN A 14 54.68 -9.40 31.84
C ASN A 14 56.05 -8.98 31.28
N LYS A 15 57.02 -8.68 32.15
CA LYS A 15 58.38 -8.33 31.72
C LYS A 15 59.14 -9.49 31.06
N THR A 16 58.84 -10.73 31.46
CA THR A 16 59.39 -11.93 30.83
C THR A 16 58.82 -12.11 29.41
N GLU A 17 57.52 -11.86 29.22
CA GLU A 17 56.89 -11.88 27.90
C GLU A 17 57.42 -10.75 27.00
N GLU A 18 57.59 -9.54 27.52
CA GLU A 18 58.24 -8.44 26.82
C GLU A 18 59.67 -8.80 26.38
N ASN A 19 60.47 -9.40 27.26
CA ASN A 19 61.82 -9.86 26.92
C ASN A 19 61.81 -10.92 25.81
N ASN A 20 60.82 -11.82 25.79
CA ASN A 20 60.64 -12.79 24.72
C ASN A 20 60.28 -12.10 23.39
N LYS A 21 59.41 -11.07 23.41
CA LYS A 21 59.08 -10.25 22.23
C LYS A 21 60.31 -9.49 21.72
N LEU A 22 61.07 -8.87 22.62
CA LEU A 22 62.32 -8.16 22.28
C LEU A 22 63.37 -9.08 21.66
N ARG A 23 63.50 -10.31 22.16
CA ARG A 23 64.40 -11.32 21.59
C ARG A 23 63.98 -11.71 20.16
N LYS A 24 62.69 -12.02 19.95
CA LYS A 24 62.15 -12.32 18.61
C LYS A 24 62.36 -11.15 17.64
N LEU A 25 62.16 -9.91 18.10
CA LEU A 25 62.37 -8.71 17.29
C LEU A 25 63.83 -8.55 16.88
N ARG A 26 64.78 -8.78 17.81
CA ARG A 26 66.21 -8.77 17.50
C ARG A 26 66.54 -9.80 16.42
N ASP A 27 66.07 -11.04 16.60
CA ASP A 27 66.37 -12.14 15.69
C ASP A 27 65.86 -11.83 14.28
N LYS A 28 64.64 -11.28 14.17
CA LYS A 28 64.08 -10.82 12.90
C LYS A 28 64.89 -9.69 12.26
N ILE A 29 65.38 -8.72 13.04
CA ILE A 29 66.21 -7.61 12.52
C ILE A 29 67.54 -8.14 11.97
N VAL A 30 68.15 -9.13 12.65
CA VAL A 30 69.40 -9.76 12.23
C VAL A 30 69.19 -10.57 10.95
N GLU A 31 68.15 -11.40 10.90
CA GLU A 31 67.81 -12.22 9.74
C GLU A 31 67.53 -11.37 8.49
N VAL A 32 66.73 -10.30 8.63
CA VAL A 32 66.45 -9.38 7.52
C VAL A 32 67.72 -8.64 7.06
N ARG A 33 68.57 -8.20 8.01
CA ARG A 33 69.85 -7.57 7.67
C ARG A 33 70.72 -8.52 6.85
N ASP A 34 70.86 -9.77 7.29
CA ASP A 34 71.75 -10.75 6.67
C ASP A 34 71.25 -11.11 5.27
N SER A 35 69.95 -11.37 5.12
CA SER A 35 69.33 -11.61 3.80
C SER A 35 69.52 -10.44 2.84
N LEU A 36 69.29 -9.19 3.28
CA LEU A 36 69.45 -8.02 2.42
C LEU A 36 70.93 -7.77 2.07
N ASN A 37 71.85 -7.98 3.00
CA ASN A 37 73.27 -7.83 2.73
C ASN A 37 73.81 -8.91 1.78
N GLU A 38 73.26 -10.13 1.82
CA GLU A 38 73.57 -11.19 0.83
C GLU A 38 73.08 -10.80 -0.58
N GLU A 39 71.85 -10.27 -0.71
CA GLU A 39 71.31 -9.82 -2.00
C GLU A 39 72.06 -8.61 -2.57
N LEU A 40 72.43 -7.65 -1.71
CA LEU A 40 73.13 -6.43 -2.10
C LEU A 40 74.61 -6.65 -2.42
N PHE A 41 75.20 -7.78 -2.01
CA PHE A 41 76.62 -8.10 -2.23
C PHE A 41 77.01 -8.18 -3.71
N ILE A 42 76.04 -8.39 -4.60
CA ILE A 42 76.25 -8.55 -6.06
C ILE A 42 76.46 -7.19 -6.76
N TYR A 43 76.10 -6.08 -6.10
CA TYR A 43 76.14 -4.74 -6.70
C TYR A 43 77.31 -3.90 -6.16
N ASP A 44 78.24 -3.53 -7.04
CA ASP A 44 79.37 -2.65 -6.69
C ASP A 44 78.90 -1.25 -6.30
N GLY A 45 79.37 -0.77 -5.14
CA GLY A 45 79.15 0.60 -4.65
C GLY A 45 78.02 0.79 -3.63
N ILE A 46 77.31 -0.28 -3.22
CA ILE A 46 76.29 -0.20 -2.16
C ILE A 46 76.91 -0.60 -0.80
N PRO A 47 76.85 0.26 0.24
CA PRO A 47 77.37 -0.10 1.57
C PRO A 47 76.44 -1.11 2.27
N PRO A 48 77.00 -2.03 3.09
CA PRO A 48 76.19 -2.99 3.85
C PRO A 48 75.32 -2.30 4.90
N ILE A 49 74.13 -2.84 5.12
CA ILE A 49 73.18 -2.38 6.12
C ILE A 49 73.72 -2.73 7.53
N ASP A 50 73.93 -1.70 8.36
CA ASP A 50 74.30 -1.85 9.77
C ASP A 50 73.08 -1.66 10.68
N THR A 51 72.78 -2.67 11.51
CA THR A 51 71.71 -2.64 12.52
C THR A 51 72.21 -2.60 13.96
N SER A 52 73.52 -2.35 14.17
CA SER A 52 74.16 -2.35 15.49
C SER A 52 73.52 -1.37 16.47
N ALA A 53 73.08 -0.20 16.00
CA ALA A 53 72.43 0.80 16.84
C ALA A 53 71.06 0.32 17.38
N GLN A 54 70.26 -0.33 16.54
CA GLN A 54 68.96 -0.90 16.90
C GLN A 54 69.13 -2.07 17.87
N GLN A 55 70.09 -2.98 17.60
CA GLN A 55 70.41 -4.10 18.47
C GLN A 55 70.86 -3.63 19.87
N LYS A 56 71.67 -2.56 19.94
CA LYS A 56 72.10 -1.96 21.20
C LYS A 56 70.94 -1.40 22.02
N ARG A 57 69.95 -0.76 21.39
CA ARG A 57 68.74 -0.26 22.08
C ARG A 57 67.89 -1.42 22.61
N ILE A 58 67.68 -2.46 21.82
CA ILE A 58 66.94 -3.66 22.27
C ILE A 58 67.65 -4.30 23.47
N TRP A 59 68.98 -4.40 23.43
CA TRP A 59 69.75 -4.95 24.55
C TRP A 59 69.65 -4.10 25.82
N GLN A 60 69.59 -2.77 25.71
CA GLN A 60 69.39 -1.88 26.86
C GLN A 60 68.02 -2.11 27.52
N LEU A 61 66.95 -2.25 26.72
CA LEU A 61 65.61 -2.56 27.21
C LEU A 61 65.57 -3.93 27.89
N TYR A 62 66.16 -4.95 27.25
CA TYR A 62 66.27 -6.29 27.83
C TYR A 62 66.98 -6.27 29.18
N ARG A 63 68.11 -5.55 29.28
CA ARG A 63 68.89 -5.43 30.52
C ARG A 63 68.12 -4.70 31.62
N ARG A 64 67.31 -3.69 31.26
CA ARG A 64 66.43 -3.00 32.21
C ARG A 64 65.36 -3.95 32.74
N ASN A 65 64.62 -4.62 31.86
CA ASN A 65 63.60 -5.58 32.26
C ASN A 65 64.17 -6.72 33.11
N PHE A 66 65.36 -7.23 32.77
CA PHE A 66 66.04 -8.25 33.56
C PHE A 66 66.42 -7.79 34.97
N LYS A 67 66.89 -6.54 35.13
CA LYS A 67 67.16 -5.96 36.44
C LYS A 67 65.89 -5.84 37.27
N ASP A 68 64.81 -5.36 36.66
CA ASP A 68 63.54 -5.18 37.34
C ASP A 68 62.96 -6.53 37.79
N ILE A 69 62.98 -7.56 36.93
CA ILE A 69 62.58 -8.93 37.28
C ILE A 69 63.36 -9.41 38.51
N LYS A 70 64.69 -9.31 38.47
CA LYS A 70 65.55 -9.79 39.57
C LYS A 70 65.29 -9.05 40.88
N GLN A 71 64.99 -7.75 40.82
CA GLN A 71 64.64 -6.96 41.99
C GLN A 71 63.28 -7.40 42.56
N THR A 72 62.27 -7.54 41.72
CA THR A 72 60.92 -7.98 42.10
C THR A 72 60.92 -9.41 42.65
N GLU A 73 61.72 -10.33 42.11
CA GLU A 73 61.93 -11.68 42.66
C GLU A 73 62.47 -11.63 44.09
N LEU A 74 63.41 -10.73 44.35
CA LEU A 74 64.08 -10.59 45.63
C LEU A 74 63.13 -9.97 46.68
N ASP A 75 62.31 -9.02 46.27
CA ASP A 75 61.29 -8.40 47.13
C ASP A 75 60.14 -9.38 47.42
N ASN A 76 59.70 -10.16 46.43
CA ASN A 76 58.74 -11.25 46.64
C ASN A 76 59.29 -12.31 47.60
N LYS A 77 60.57 -12.69 47.46
CA LYS A 77 61.22 -13.64 48.38
C LYS A 77 61.20 -13.14 49.84
N LYS A 78 61.46 -11.84 50.07
CA LYS A 78 61.37 -11.24 51.41
C LYS A 78 59.95 -11.30 51.98
N ILE A 79 58.93 -10.97 51.18
CA ILE A 79 57.53 -11.02 51.59
C ILE A 79 57.14 -12.46 52.00
N LYS A 80 57.59 -13.47 51.23
CA LYS A 80 57.36 -14.88 51.54
C LYS A 80 58.03 -15.32 52.86
N GLU A 81 59.25 -14.86 53.10
CA GLU A 81 60.03 -15.21 54.30
C GLU A 81 59.58 -14.49 55.58
N GLN A 82 59.00 -13.28 55.45
CA GLN A 82 58.57 -12.46 56.60
C GLN A 82 57.11 -12.65 56.98
N ASP A 83 56.18 -12.63 56.02
CA ASP A 83 54.74 -12.55 56.31
C ASP A 83 53.99 -13.87 56.21
N PHE A 84 54.58 -14.88 55.54
CA PHE A 84 53.93 -16.17 55.27
C PHE A 84 54.67 -17.36 55.88
N LYS A 85 55.53 -17.11 56.87
CA LYS A 85 56.45 -18.09 57.47
C LYS A 85 55.75 -19.32 58.08
N ASP A 86 54.52 -19.15 58.59
CA ASP A 86 53.75 -20.21 59.27
C ASP A 86 52.73 -20.92 58.35
N TYR A 87 52.61 -20.51 57.09
CA TYR A 87 51.65 -21.09 56.14
C TYR A 87 52.20 -22.40 55.53
N LYS A 88 51.55 -23.52 55.83
CA LYS A 88 51.97 -24.88 55.38
C LYS A 88 51.35 -25.36 54.06
N GLY A 89 50.44 -24.60 53.45
CA GLY A 89 49.82 -24.95 52.17
C GLY A 89 50.70 -24.58 50.96
N ASP A 90 50.40 -25.12 49.78
CA ASP A 90 51.07 -24.70 48.54
C ASP A 90 50.56 -23.32 48.10
N LEU A 91 51.23 -22.30 48.63
CA LEU A 91 50.95 -20.89 48.33
C LEU A 91 51.03 -20.62 46.82
N SER A 92 51.88 -21.35 46.10
CA SER A 92 52.06 -21.18 44.65
C SER A 92 50.81 -21.58 43.88
N GLN A 93 50.19 -22.71 44.27
CA GLN A 93 48.98 -23.22 43.64
C GLN A 93 47.77 -22.32 43.92
N LEU A 94 47.61 -21.87 45.16
CA LEU A 94 46.52 -20.97 45.55
C LEU A 94 46.61 -19.63 44.80
N LEU A 95 47.82 -19.08 44.66
CA LEU A 95 48.05 -17.85 43.91
C LEU A 95 47.87 -18.04 42.40
N SER A 96 48.26 -19.19 41.84
CA SER A 96 48.01 -19.49 40.43
C SER A 96 46.51 -19.53 40.11
N ASN A 97 45.70 -20.10 41.02
CA ASN A 97 44.25 -20.09 40.90
C ASN A 97 43.69 -18.67 41.04
N LEU A 98 44.24 -17.85 41.95
CA LEU A 98 43.82 -16.46 42.14
C LEU A 98 44.05 -15.62 40.87
N ILE A 99 45.22 -15.79 40.23
CA ILE A 99 45.54 -15.14 38.94
C ILE A 99 44.60 -15.65 37.83
N ASN A 100 44.32 -16.96 37.78
CA ASN A 100 43.41 -17.52 36.79
C ASN A 100 41.97 -16.98 36.98
N TYR A 101 41.47 -16.92 38.21
CA TYR A 101 40.16 -16.34 38.49
C TYR A 101 40.12 -14.84 38.16
N GLN A 102 41.17 -14.09 38.47
CA GLN A 102 41.24 -12.67 38.07
C GLN A 102 41.15 -12.52 36.55
N LYS A 103 41.88 -13.36 35.80
CA LYS A 103 41.81 -13.36 34.34
C LYS A 103 40.42 -13.73 33.80
N GLU A 104 39.80 -14.78 34.36
CA GLU A 104 38.43 -15.16 34.02
C GLU A 104 37.42 -14.04 34.31
N ILE A 105 37.57 -13.35 35.44
CA ILE A 105 36.75 -12.19 35.80
C ILE A 105 36.91 -11.09 34.75
N THR A 106 38.15 -10.73 34.37
CA THR A 106 38.38 -9.70 33.35
C THR A 106 37.79 -10.09 31.99
N GLU A 107 37.94 -11.35 31.57
CA GLU A 107 37.34 -11.86 30.32
C GLU A 107 35.80 -11.82 30.36
N LEU A 108 35.19 -12.12 31.51
CA LEU A 108 33.74 -12.02 31.69
C LEU A 108 33.26 -10.57 31.72
N GLU A 109 34.01 -9.65 32.33
CA GLU A 109 33.73 -8.22 32.34
C GLU A 109 33.79 -7.62 30.92
N GLU A 110 34.76 -8.02 30.09
CA GLU A 110 34.82 -7.61 28.68
C GLU A 110 33.64 -8.15 27.86
N LYS A 111 33.25 -9.40 28.10
CA LYS A 111 32.07 -9.99 27.46
C LYS A 111 30.79 -9.26 27.87
N LEU A 112 30.61 -8.97 29.16
CA LEU A 112 29.47 -8.19 29.66
C LEU A 112 29.40 -6.82 28.98
N LYS A 113 30.52 -6.10 28.90
CA LYS A 113 30.60 -4.82 28.22
C LYS A 113 30.19 -4.90 26.74
N THR A 114 30.56 -5.98 26.06
CA THR A 114 30.19 -6.23 24.66
C THR A 114 28.69 -6.54 24.52
N ILE A 115 28.14 -7.33 25.44
CA ILE A 115 26.71 -7.65 25.49
C ILE A 115 25.89 -6.38 25.74
N ASP A 116 26.28 -5.56 26.70
CA ASP A 116 25.61 -4.29 27.01
C ASP A 116 25.61 -3.34 25.81
N ALA A 117 26.72 -3.26 25.09
CA ALA A 117 26.81 -2.47 23.86
C ALA A 117 25.86 -3.00 22.77
N ASN A 118 25.78 -4.31 22.60
CA ASN A 118 24.87 -4.95 21.64
C ASN A 118 23.40 -4.73 22.01
N ILE A 119 23.05 -4.79 23.30
CA ILE A 119 21.69 -4.51 23.79
C ILE A 119 21.31 -3.06 23.46
N ALA A 120 22.20 -2.11 23.74
CA ALA A 120 21.96 -0.70 23.44
C ALA A 120 21.78 -0.44 21.92
N GLU A 121 22.56 -1.12 21.07
CA GLU A 121 22.40 -1.04 19.62
C GLU A 121 21.09 -1.65 19.13
N LEU A 122 20.70 -2.78 19.73
CA LEU A 122 19.45 -3.47 19.45
C LEU A 122 18.24 -2.60 19.82
N ASP A 123 18.24 -1.97 20.99
CA ASP A 123 17.19 -1.03 21.42
C ASP A 123 17.07 0.17 20.49
N LYS A 124 18.21 0.74 20.06
CA LYS A 124 18.21 1.81 19.06
C LYS A 124 17.61 1.37 17.73
N THR A 125 17.82 0.13 17.32
CA THR A 125 17.28 -0.43 16.08
C THR A 125 15.77 -0.66 16.19
N LYS A 126 15.28 -1.13 17.35
CA LYS A 126 13.84 -1.26 17.62
C LYS A 126 13.10 0.07 17.51
N LEU A 127 13.66 1.13 18.08
CA LEU A 127 13.09 2.48 18.00
C LEU A 127 12.93 2.94 16.55
N LYS A 128 13.97 2.76 15.72
CA LYS A 128 13.90 3.07 14.28
C LYS A 128 12.84 2.24 13.55
N LEU A 129 12.70 0.97 13.89
CA LEU A 129 11.68 0.09 13.31
C LEU A 129 10.26 0.57 13.66
N ASN A 130 10.04 0.95 14.91
CA ASN A 130 8.77 1.55 15.35
C ASN A 130 8.48 2.88 14.62
N GLU A 131 9.50 3.71 14.35
CA GLU A 131 9.35 4.92 13.54
C GLU A 131 8.94 4.59 12.10
N ILE A 132 9.59 3.62 11.46
CA ILE A 132 9.26 3.17 10.09
C ILE A 132 7.82 2.65 10.02
N ILE A 133 7.37 1.87 11.01
CA ILE A 133 5.98 1.36 11.05
C ILE A 133 4.99 2.53 11.09
N LYS A 134 5.27 3.56 11.90
CA LYS A 134 4.45 4.77 11.97
C LYS A 134 4.45 5.55 10.66
N GLU A 135 5.62 5.75 10.06
CA GLU A 135 5.75 6.44 8.76
C GLU A 135 4.96 5.74 7.67
N GLN A 136 4.99 4.40 7.60
CA GLN A 136 4.19 3.64 6.65
C GLN A 136 2.69 3.91 6.80
N LEU A 137 2.17 4.02 8.03
CA LEU A 137 0.77 4.37 8.26
C LEU A 137 0.44 5.80 7.86
N THR A 138 1.35 6.73 8.14
CA THR A 138 1.22 8.12 7.69
C THR A 138 1.11 8.18 6.17
N VAL A 139 1.99 7.49 5.43
CA VAL A 139 1.95 7.43 3.97
C VAL A 139 0.63 6.86 3.47
N LEU A 140 0.14 5.75 4.04
CA LEU A 140 -1.16 5.18 3.67
C LEU A 140 -2.32 6.16 3.93
N SER A 141 -2.25 6.94 5.01
CA SER A 141 -3.26 7.96 5.31
C SER A 141 -3.19 9.15 4.34
N GLU A 142 -1.99 9.56 3.92
CA GLU A 142 -1.78 10.60 2.91
C GLU A 142 -2.25 10.16 1.52
N GLU A 143 -2.04 8.89 1.16
CA GLU A 143 -2.61 8.32 -0.06
C GLU A 143 -4.14 8.32 -0.02
N ALA A 144 -4.74 7.99 1.12
CA ALA A 144 -6.19 7.99 1.31
C ALA A 144 -6.79 9.41 1.18
N THR A 145 -6.13 10.42 1.76
CA THR A 145 -6.55 11.82 1.60
C THR A 145 -6.37 12.30 0.17
N ALA A 146 -5.25 11.97 -0.47
CA ALA A 146 -4.99 12.31 -1.87
C ALA A 146 -6.05 11.71 -2.82
N ILE A 147 -6.44 10.44 -2.63
CA ILE A 147 -7.53 9.83 -3.41
C ILE A 147 -8.83 10.62 -3.23
N SER A 148 -9.17 10.97 -1.98
CA SER A 148 -10.37 11.76 -1.66
C SER A 148 -10.36 13.11 -2.37
N GLU A 149 -9.24 13.82 -2.35
CA GLU A 149 -9.08 15.11 -3.02
C GLU A 149 -9.15 14.99 -4.54
N ILE A 150 -8.52 13.95 -5.11
CA ILE A 150 -8.58 13.68 -6.56
C ILE A 150 -10.02 13.43 -6.99
N TRP A 151 -10.79 12.64 -6.25
CA TRP A 151 -12.20 12.40 -6.56
C TRP A 151 -13.03 13.68 -6.45
N LYS A 152 -12.86 14.45 -5.37
CA LYS A 152 -13.51 15.77 -5.20
C LYS A 152 -13.25 16.67 -6.40
N ARG A 153 -11.98 16.83 -6.79
CA ARG A 153 -11.59 17.67 -7.92
C ARG A 153 -12.04 17.14 -9.28
N LYS A 154 -11.99 15.82 -9.54
CA LYS A 154 -12.32 15.27 -10.85
C LYS A 154 -13.82 15.15 -11.10
N ILE A 155 -14.60 14.82 -10.07
CA ILE A 155 -16.04 14.61 -10.19
C ILE A 155 -16.83 15.88 -9.85
N PHE A 156 -16.61 16.44 -8.66
CA PHE A 156 -17.50 17.47 -8.12
C PHE A 156 -17.09 18.87 -8.59
N ASP A 157 -15.80 19.18 -8.53
CA ASP A 157 -15.24 20.51 -8.81
C ASP A 157 -14.29 20.49 -10.00
N ASN A 158 -14.73 19.89 -11.11
CA ASN A 158 -13.87 19.76 -12.29
C ASN A 158 -13.66 21.13 -12.96
N PRO A 159 -12.43 21.67 -12.97
CA PRO A 159 -12.17 23.00 -13.53
C PRO A 159 -12.28 23.06 -15.06
N GLU A 160 -12.22 21.92 -15.74
CA GLU A 160 -12.36 21.82 -17.21
C GLU A 160 -13.82 21.79 -17.66
N ARG A 161 -14.76 21.64 -16.70
CA ARG A 161 -16.20 21.49 -16.96
C ARG A 161 -16.94 22.81 -16.71
N GLY A 162 -17.99 23.07 -17.49
CA GLY A 162 -18.83 24.26 -17.29
C GLY A 162 -19.56 24.27 -15.94
N GLU A 163 -19.95 25.44 -15.44
CA GLU A 163 -20.62 25.59 -14.14
C GLU A 163 -21.95 24.81 -14.06
N SER A 164 -22.77 24.88 -15.12
CA SER A 164 -24.05 24.15 -15.18
C SER A 164 -23.86 22.63 -15.17
N GLU A 165 -22.79 22.17 -15.78
CA GLU A 165 -22.43 20.76 -15.89
C GLU A 165 -21.90 20.23 -14.55
N ASN A 166 -21.05 20.97 -13.85
CA ASN A 166 -20.64 20.64 -12.48
C ASN A 166 -21.83 20.63 -11.51
N LYS A 167 -22.75 21.60 -11.64
CA LYS A 167 -23.98 21.65 -10.85
C LYS A 167 -24.85 20.42 -11.07
N LEU A 168 -24.97 19.94 -12.31
CA LEU A 168 -25.70 18.71 -12.62
C LEU A 168 -25.05 17.50 -11.94
N ILE A 169 -23.73 17.31 -12.08
CA ILE A 169 -23.03 16.16 -11.46
C ILE A 169 -23.18 16.17 -9.94
N LYS A 170 -23.03 17.34 -9.32
CA LYS A 170 -23.27 17.51 -7.88
C LYS A 170 -24.68 17.10 -7.50
N LYS A 171 -25.70 17.49 -8.28
CA LYS A 171 -27.08 17.07 -8.05
C LYS A 171 -27.25 15.55 -8.11
N ILE A 172 -26.69 14.90 -9.14
CA ILE A 172 -26.78 13.44 -9.35
C ILE A 172 -26.25 12.67 -8.13
N LEU A 173 -25.13 13.12 -7.57
CA LEU A 173 -24.48 12.43 -6.45
C LEU A 173 -25.00 12.87 -5.09
N ALA A 174 -25.35 14.15 -4.92
CA ALA A 174 -25.84 14.71 -3.65
C ALA A 174 -27.28 14.27 -3.34
N ASP A 175 -28.15 14.13 -4.34
CA ASP A 175 -29.53 13.66 -4.14
C ASP A 175 -29.59 12.22 -3.61
N LYS A 176 -28.48 11.47 -3.74
CA LYS A 176 -28.30 10.12 -3.19
C LYS A 176 -27.28 10.05 -2.06
N ASN A 177 -26.75 11.19 -1.62
CA ASN A 177 -25.75 11.25 -0.56
C ASN A 177 -24.58 10.27 -0.81
N ILE A 178 -24.16 10.14 -2.07
CA ILE A 178 -23.07 9.26 -2.47
C ILE A 178 -21.76 9.96 -2.10
N ASN A 179 -21.09 9.44 -1.08
CA ASN A 179 -19.77 9.89 -0.69
C ASN A 179 -18.71 8.92 -1.23
N ILE A 180 -17.62 9.46 -1.75
CA ILE A 180 -16.47 8.71 -2.23
C ILE A 180 -15.25 9.25 -1.49
N GLU A 181 -14.61 8.40 -0.70
CA GLU A 181 -13.44 8.75 0.09
C GLU A 181 -12.38 7.66 -0.02
N GLY A 182 -11.12 8.08 -0.03
CA GLY A 182 -10.00 7.16 0.10
C GLY A 182 -9.96 6.63 1.52
N THR A 183 -9.84 5.31 1.65
CA THR A 183 -9.77 4.62 2.94
C THR A 183 -8.69 3.55 2.88
N ILE A 184 -8.10 3.26 4.04
CA ILE A 184 -7.18 2.14 4.18
C ILE A 184 -8.02 0.87 4.33
N PHE A 185 -8.02 0.03 3.30
CA PHE A 185 -8.70 -1.25 3.31
C PHE A 185 -7.77 -2.34 3.85
N PHE A 186 -8.26 -3.04 4.87
CA PHE A 186 -7.59 -4.17 5.48
C PHE A 186 -8.31 -5.47 5.13
N ASN A 187 -7.68 -6.31 4.32
CA ASN A 187 -8.20 -7.62 3.97
C ASN A 187 -7.86 -8.64 5.06
N ILE A 188 -8.81 -8.83 5.97
CA ILE A 188 -8.68 -9.77 7.09
C ILE A 188 -8.38 -11.21 6.63
N GLY A 189 -8.97 -11.64 5.51
CA GLY A 189 -8.74 -12.98 4.96
C GLY A 189 -7.31 -13.16 4.44
N ALA A 190 -6.80 -12.18 3.69
CA ALA A 190 -5.42 -12.20 3.20
C ALA A 190 -4.40 -12.14 4.34
N PHE A 191 -4.68 -11.33 5.37
CA PHE A 191 -3.87 -11.26 6.58
C PHE A 191 -3.81 -12.62 7.29
N TYR A 192 -4.97 -13.26 7.50
CA TYR A 192 -5.04 -14.60 8.10
C TYR A 192 -4.21 -15.63 7.32
N ILE A 193 -4.34 -15.67 5.99
CA ILE A 193 -3.57 -16.60 5.13
C ILE A 193 -2.06 -16.35 5.25
N ALA A 194 -1.64 -15.09 5.34
CA ALA A 194 -0.24 -14.73 5.54
C ALA A 194 0.26 -15.17 6.93
N ALA A 195 -0.53 -14.92 7.97
CA ALA A 195 -0.20 -15.29 9.35
C ALA A 195 -0.11 -16.81 9.52
N GLU A 196 -1.09 -17.55 9.00
CA GLU A 196 -1.14 -19.01 9.10
C GLU A 196 0.11 -19.69 8.52
N ARG A 197 0.70 -19.13 7.46
CA ARG A 197 1.92 -19.63 6.82
C ARG A 197 3.17 -19.42 7.66
N LEU A 198 3.21 -18.37 8.47
CA LEU A 198 4.36 -17.99 9.30
C LEU A 198 4.24 -18.50 10.75
N ILE A 199 3.13 -19.14 11.11
CA ILE A 199 2.90 -19.75 12.42
C ILE A 199 3.17 -21.26 12.37
N ASP A 200 4.01 -21.74 13.30
CA ASP A 200 4.21 -23.17 13.53
C ASP A 200 3.00 -23.74 14.27
N GLY A 201 2.03 -24.24 13.51
CA GLY A 201 0.79 -24.76 14.07
C GLY A 201 0.87 -26.21 14.54
N ARG A 202 2.07 -26.72 14.90
CA ARG A 202 2.20 -27.96 15.68
C ARG A 202 1.62 -27.79 17.08
N SER A 203 1.86 -26.63 17.69
CA SER A 203 1.43 -26.28 19.04
C SER A 203 0.03 -25.65 19.07
N LEU A 204 -0.40 -25.02 17.97
CA LEU A 204 -1.70 -24.35 17.85
C LEU A 204 -2.73 -25.25 17.16
N LYS A 205 -3.51 -26.02 17.94
CA LYS A 205 -4.62 -26.84 17.40
C LYS A 205 -5.97 -26.52 18.08
N PRO A 206 -7.06 -26.34 17.31
CA PRO A 206 -7.12 -26.07 15.86
C PRO A 206 -6.50 -24.72 15.44
N LYS A 207 -6.05 -24.61 14.19
CA LYS A 207 -5.65 -23.34 13.54
C LYS A 207 -6.88 -22.55 13.08
N SER A 208 -7.75 -22.14 14.00
CA SER A 208 -8.87 -21.26 13.64
C SER A 208 -8.41 -19.81 13.49
N LYS A 209 -9.20 -19.00 12.78
CA LYS A 209 -8.94 -17.56 12.59
C LYS A 209 -8.89 -16.83 13.92
N GLU A 210 -9.81 -17.16 14.81
CA GLU A 210 -9.95 -16.59 16.16
C GLU A 210 -8.69 -16.90 16.99
N LYS A 211 -8.23 -18.16 16.97
CA LYS A 211 -7.02 -18.55 17.71
C LYS A 211 -5.75 -17.86 17.22
N ILE A 212 -5.61 -17.65 15.91
CA ILE A 212 -4.46 -16.91 15.36
C ILE A 212 -4.54 -15.43 15.78
N PHE A 213 -5.73 -14.84 15.79
CA PHE A 213 -5.90 -13.46 16.21
C PHE A 213 -5.70 -13.28 17.71
N GLU A 214 -6.19 -14.21 18.53
CA GLU A 214 -5.91 -14.27 19.98
C GLU A 214 -4.41 -14.43 20.26
N LEU A 215 -3.73 -15.34 19.54
CA LEU A 215 -2.27 -15.53 19.66
C LEU A 215 -1.52 -14.23 19.36
N LEU A 216 -1.96 -13.52 18.32
CA LEU A 216 -1.39 -12.23 17.96
C LEU A 216 -1.86 -11.10 18.88
N LYS A 217 -2.81 -11.30 19.80
CA LYS A 217 -3.43 -10.26 20.64
C LYS A 217 -4.20 -9.19 19.86
N LEU A 218 -4.87 -9.59 18.78
CA LEU A 218 -5.73 -8.73 17.96
C LEU A 218 -7.16 -8.73 18.54
N GLY A 219 -7.71 -7.54 18.83
CA GLY A 219 -9.09 -7.41 19.29
C GLY A 219 -10.08 -7.69 18.16
N ASN A 220 -11.17 -8.42 18.44
CA ASN A 220 -12.15 -8.83 17.42
C ASN A 220 -12.74 -7.65 16.62
N ASP A 221 -12.97 -6.51 17.28
CA ASP A 221 -13.54 -5.30 16.66
C ASP A 221 -12.46 -4.33 16.12
N SER A 222 -11.18 -4.59 16.40
CA SER A 222 -10.05 -3.70 16.13
C SER A 222 -8.91 -4.34 15.34
N ILE A 223 -9.11 -5.54 14.79
CA ILE A 223 -8.08 -6.34 14.08
C ILE A 223 -7.21 -5.49 13.15
N ALA A 224 -7.83 -4.68 12.30
CA ALA A 224 -7.12 -3.85 11.34
C ALA A 224 -6.24 -2.79 12.02
N ASN A 225 -6.79 -2.06 13.00
CA ASN A 225 -6.05 -1.03 13.73
C ASN A 225 -4.92 -1.64 14.54
N ASP A 226 -5.16 -2.75 15.22
CA ASP A 226 -4.15 -3.43 16.02
C ASP A 226 -3.02 -3.94 15.13
N ALA A 227 -3.35 -4.65 14.04
CA ALA A 227 -2.37 -5.18 13.08
C ALA A 227 -1.53 -4.09 12.39
N LEU A 228 -2.09 -2.89 12.22
CA LEU A 228 -1.42 -1.76 11.61
C LEU A 228 -0.50 -1.03 12.59
N ASN A 229 -0.85 -0.96 13.87
CA ASN A 229 -0.17 -0.15 14.90
C ASN A 229 0.74 -0.96 15.85
N TYR A 230 1.17 -2.16 15.48
CA TYR A 230 2.08 -2.95 16.32
C TYR A 230 3.38 -2.22 16.63
N THR A 231 3.84 -2.35 17.88
CA THR A 231 5.21 -2.02 18.25
C THR A 231 6.08 -3.27 18.32
N ILE A 232 7.38 -3.12 18.14
CA ILE A 232 8.34 -4.23 18.23
C ILE A 232 8.29 -4.89 19.62
N GLU A 233 8.08 -4.11 20.68
CA GLU A 233 7.98 -4.61 22.05
C GLU A 233 6.75 -5.53 22.23
N GLN A 234 5.62 -5.18 21.61
CA GLN A 234 4.43 -6.03 21.63
C GLN A 234 4.66 -7.34 20.87
N LEU A 235 5.35 -7.27 19.74
CA LEU A 235 5.70 -8.44 18.94
C LEU A 235 6.67 -9.37 19.67
N GLU A 236 7.64 -8.82 20.40
CA GLU A 236 8.54 -9.59 21.27
C GLU A 236 7.80 -10.23 22.43
N ALA A 237 6.92 -9.51 23.12
CA ALA A 237 6.10 -10.06 24.20
C ALA A 237 5.24 -11.24 23.71
N ILE A 238 4.63 -11.11 22.52
CA ILE A 238 3.90 -12.21 21.89
C ILE A 238 4.83 -13.40 21.66
N ARG A 239 6.03 -13.17 21.13
CA ARG A 239 6.99 -14.24 20.87
C ARG A 239 7.42 -14.98 22.14
N GLU A 240 7.66 -14.26 23.23
CA GLU A 240 8.04 -14.84 24.53
C GLU A 240 6.90 -15.64 25.17
N GLU A 241 5.67 -15.13 25.11
CA GLU A 241 4.51 -15.79 25.70
C GLU A 241 4.05 -17.03 24.90
N SER A 242 4.27 -17.03 23.58
CA SER A 242 3.72 -18.02 22.64
C SER A 242 4.60 -19.28 22.47
N ASN A 243 5.46 -19.60 23.45
CA ASN A 243 6.49 -20.64 23.40
C ASN A 243 6.16 -21.83 22.46
N GLY A 244 6.86 -21.90 21.33
CA GLY A 244 6.73 -23.01 20.36
C GLY A 244 5.63 -22.85 19.29
N CYS A 245 5.00 -21.68 19.16
CA CYS A 245 4.01 -21.39 18.10
C CYS A 245 4.60 -20.70 16.87
N PHE A 246 5.86 -20.29 16.89
CA PHE A 246 6.53 -19.59 15.78
C PHE A 246 7.77 -20.35 15.32
N TYR A 247 8.08 -20.25 14.02
CA TYR A 247 9.28 -20.88 13.47
C TYR A 247 10.56 -20.23 14.05
N ALA A 248 11.58 -21.05 14.29
CA ALA A 248 12.91 -20.57 14.61
C ALA A 248 13.65 -20.15 13.32
N GLY A 249 14.22 -18.94 13.31
CA GLY A 249 15.01 -18.41 12.19
C GLY A 249 14.37 -17.21 11.49
N SER A 250 15.19 -16.46 10.74
CA SER A 250 14.78 -15.20 10.10
C SER A 250 13.89 -15.38 8.87
N GLU A 251 13.92 -16.55 8.21
CA GLU A 251 13.18 -16.75 6.95
C GLU A 251 11.66 -16.83 7.14
N ASN A 252 11.19 -17.46 8.21
CA ASN A 252 9.77 -17.64 8.51
C ASN A 252 9.34 -16.92 9.79
N ASP A 253 10.04 -15.83 10.14
CA ASP A 253 9.72 -15.05 11.31
C ASP A 253 8.36 -14.36 11.14
N ILE A 254 7.51 -14.44 12.17
CA ILE A 254 6.19 -13.84 12.19
C ILE A 254 6.26 -12.32 12.00
N PHE A 255 7.34 -11.66 12.42
CA PHE A 255 7.50 -10.21 12.29
C PHE A 255 7.44 -9.74 10.83
N LYS A 256 7.76 -10.62 9.88
CA LYS A 256 7.65 -10.32 8.45
C LYS A 256 6.24 -9.92 8.05
N ILE A 257 5.20 -10.46 8.68
CA ILE A 257 3.84 -10.07 8.31
C ILE A 257 3.61 -8.57 8.50
N PHE A 258 4.16 -7.98 9.56
CA PHE A 258 3.94 -6.58 9.95
C PHE A 258 4.92 -5.60 9.27
N ILE A 259 6.14 -6.08 8.97
CA ILE A 259 7.27 -5.24 8.53
C ILE A 259 7.54 -5.39 7.02
N ASP A 260 7.43 -6.60 6.47
CA ASP A 260 7.80 -6.88 5.07
C ASP A 260 6.75 -6.29 4.11
N PRO A 261 7.11 -5.29 3.27
CA PRO A 261 6.16 -4.67 2.35
C PRO A 261 5.54 -5.67 1.36
N THR A 262 6.26 -6.73 0.98
CA THR A 262 5.79 -7.73 0.00
C THR A 262 4.65 -8.60 0.56
N ILE A 263 4.60 -8.75 1.88
CA ILE A 263 3.52 -9.44 2.59
C ILE A 263 2.42 -8.43 2.93
N LYS A 264 2.80 -7.27 3.48
CA LYS A 264 1.87 -6.22 3.91
C LYS A 264 0.95 -5.72 2.79
N ASN A 265 1.49 -5.51 1.59
CA ASN A 265 0.72 -5.04 0.42
C ASN A 265 -0.35 -6.05 -0.07
N ARG A 266 -0.33 -7.30 0.43
CA ARG A 266 -1.36 -8.30 0.11
C ARG A 266 -2.63 -8.13 0.94
N TYR A 267 -2.52 -7.50 2.12
CA TYR A 267 -3.63 -7.34 3.04
C TYR A 267 -3.93 -5.88 3.42
N VAL A 268 -3.03 -4.94 3.12
CA VAL A 268 -3.27 -3.49 3.29
C VAL A 268 -3.21 -2.81 1.95
N GLN A 269 -4.26 -2.08 1.60
CA GLN A 269 -4.34 -1.31 0.36
C GLN A 269 -5.14 -0.04 0.59
N VAL A 270 -4.80 1.04 -0.12
CA VAL A 270 -5.63 2.23 -0.13
C VAL A 270 -6.63 2.12 -1.28
N VAL A 271 -7.92 2.21 -0.96
CA VAL A 271 -9.00 2.06 -1.95
C VAL A 271 -10.00 3.21 -1.81
N ALA A 272 -10.71 3.50 -2.89
CA ALA A 272 -11.86 4.39 -2.83
C ALA A 272 -13.05 3.62 -2.25
N ASN A 273 -13.48 3.99 -1.05
CA ASN A 273 -14.71 3.50 -0.46
C ASN A 273 -15.89 4.37 -0.92
N ILE A 274 -17.02 3.72 -1.17
CA ILE A 274 -18.24 4.38 -1.63
C ILE A 274 -19.33 4.07 -0.62
N THR A 275 -19.89 5.13 -0.05
CA THR A 275 -20.98 5.03 0.92
C THR A 275 -22.20 5.78 0.44
N VAL A 276 -23.38 5.23 0.71
CA VAL A 276 -24.68 5.82 0.37
C VAL A 276 -25.51 5.89 1.63
N ASP A 277 -25.91 7.10 2.03
CA ASP A 277 -26.60 7.34 3.30
C ASP A 277 -25.87 6.74 4.51
N GLY A 278 -24.54 6.82 4.48
CA GLY A 278 -23.65 6.27 5.51
C GLY A 278 -23.49 4.74 5.48
N LYS A 279 -24.12 4.03 4.54
CA LYS A 279 -23.99 2.58 4.37
C LYS A 279 -22.94 2.23 3.33
N ASN A 280 -22.19 1.16 3.57
CA ASN A 280 -21.22 0.68 2.58
C ASN A 280 -21.91 -0.02 1.40
N LEU A 281 -21.26 -0.03 0.24
CA LEU A 281 -21.76 -0.73 -0.96
C LEU A 281 -22.23 -2.17 -0.66
N ASN A 282 -21.52 -2.93 0.17
CA ASN A 282 -21.85 -4.33 0.46
C ASN A 282 -23.20 -4.51 1.17
N GLU A 283 -23.65 -3.50 1.92
CA GLU A 283 -24.89 -3.49 2.69
C GLU A 283 -26.12 -3.09 1.86
N LEU A 284 -25.89 -2.61 0.63
CA LEU A 284 -26.95 -2.16 -0.27
C LEU A 284 -27.64 -3.35 -0.96
N SER A 285 -28.94 -3.20 -1.22
CA SER A 285 -29.71 -4.13 -2.04
C SER A 285 -29.20 -4.14 -3.50
N ALA A 286 -29.56 -5.17 -4.28
CA ALA A 286 -29.19 -5.23 -5.70
C ALA A 286 -29.65 -3.98 -6.47
N GLY A 287 -30.91 -3.55 -6.28
CA GLY A 287 -31.45 -2.34 -6.93
C GLY A 287 -30.78 -1.03 -6.47
N GLN A 288 -30.39 -0.94 -5.19
CA GLN A 288 -29.61 0.19 -4.68
C GLN A 288 -28.21 0.21 -5.29
N LYS A 289 -27.54 -0.95 -5.39
CA LYS A 289 -26.23 -1.07 -6.06
C LYS A 289 -26.33 -0.66 -7.53
N GLY A 290 -27.38 -1.09 -8.24
CA GLY A 290 -27.66 -0.68 -9.63
C GLY A 290 -27.81 0.83 -9.76
N THR A 291 -28.55 1.45 -8.83
CA THR A 291 -28.73 2.91 -8.77
C THR A 291 -27.40 3.65 -8.57
N VAL A 292 -26.57 3.18 -7.63
CA VAL A 292 -25.25 3.78 -7.37
C VAL A 292 -24.33 3.65 -8.58
N TYR A 293 -24.29 2.46 -9.18
CA TYR A 293 -23.50 2.21 -10.39
C TYR A 293 -23.90 3.17 -11.51
N LEU A 294 -25.20 3.33 -11.75
CA LEU A 294 -25.74 4.26 -12.73
C LEU A 294 -25.30 5.70 -12.46
N CYS A 295 -25.50 6.19 -11.23
CA CYS A 295 -25.11 7.54 -10.85
C CYS A 295 -23.60 7.78 -11.03
N LEU A 296 -22.75 6.82 -10.65
CA LEU A 296 -21.29 6.91 -10.83
C LEU A 296 -20.90 6.89 -12.32
N LYS A 297 -21.53 6.03 -13.11
CA LYS A 297 -21.30 5.95 -14.56
C LYS A 297 -21.65 7.27 -15.25
N LEU A 298 -22.78 7.86 -14.86
CA LEU A 298 -23.20 9.16 -15.37
C LEU A 298 -22.26 10.27 -14.88
N ALA A 299 -21.86 10.27 -13.60
CA ALA A 299 -20.94 11.28 -13.07
C ALA A 299 -19.55 11.25 -13.73
N THR A 300 -19.06 10.06 -14.10
CA THR A 300 -17.73 9.88 -14.72
C THR A 300 -17.73 10.08 -16.23
N GLN A 301 -18.84 9.78 -16.93
CA GLN A 301 -18.90 9.76 -18.39
C GLN A 301 -20.08 10.56 -18.96
N LEU A 302 -20.53 11.60 -18.27
CA LEU A 302 -21.76 12.33 -18.60
C LEU A 302 -21.83 12.82 -20.05
N PHE A 303 -20.69 13.28 -20.60
CA PHE A 303 -20.59 13.96 -21.89
C PHE A 303 -20.09 13.05 -23.02
N THR A 304 -20.04 11.73 -22.79
CA THR A 304 -19.34 10.80 -23.68
C THR A 304 -20.31 9.82 -24.36
N GLY A 305 -20.68 10.06 -25.62
CA GLY A 305 -21.43 9.10 -26.45
C GLY A 305 -22.90 8.86 -26.05
N PRO A 306 -23.66 8.06 -26.81
CA PRO A 306 -25.00 7.65 -26.41
C PRO A 306 -24.96 6.70 -25.20
N ILE A 307 -26.02 6.66 -24.41
CA ILE A 307 -26.29 5.59 -23.45
C ILE A 307 -27.51 4.81 -23.89
N VAL A 308 -27.44 3.49 -23.75
CA VAL A 308 -28.56 2.57 -23.94
C VAL A 308 -28.84 1.90 -22.60
N PHE A 309 -30.09 2.02 -22.12
CA PHE A 309 -30.60 1.28 -20.98
C PHE A 309 -31.68 0.32 -21.45
N ASP A 310 -31.48 -0.96 -21.17
CA ASP A 310 -32.49 -1.98 -21.40
C ASP A 310 -33.13 -2.34 -20.06
N GLN A 311 -34.46 -2.27 -20.00
CA GLN A 311 -35.31 -2.52 -18.85
C GLN A 311 -34.74 -1.97 -17.52
N PRO A 312 -34.45 -0.66 -17.42
CA PRO A 312 -33.89 -0.08 -16.20
C PRO A 312 -34.78 -0.32 -14.97
N GLU A 313 -36.09 -0.51 -15.15
CA GLU A 313 -37.05 -0.83 -14.10
C GLU A 313 -36.80 -2.14 -13.34
N ASP A 314 -36.13 -3.12 -13.96
CA ASP A 314 -35.93 -4.43 -13.35
C ASP A 314 -34.71 -4.45 -12.41
N ASP A 315 -33.71 -3.62 -12.70
CA ASP A 315 -32.41 -3.57 -12.01
C ASP A 315 -32.25 -2.39 -11.03
N LEU A 316 -33.22 -1.48 -10.99
CA LEU A 316 -33.17 -0.26 -10.17
C LEU A 316 -34.27 -0.22 -9.10
N ASP A 317 -34.04 0.58 -8.07
CA ASP A 317 -35.02 0.80 -7.01
C ASP A 317 -36.28 1.50 -7.56
N ASN A 318 -37.47 0.97 -7.29
CA ASN A 318 -38.75 1.52 -7.79
C ASN A 318 -38.95 2.99 -7.38
N ASP A 319 -38.51 3.37 -6.18
CA ASP A 319 -38.57 4.75 -5.72
C ASP A 319 -37.62 5.65 -6.52
N PHE A 320 -36.47 5.10 -6.93
CA PHE A 320 -35.52 5.80 -7.80
C PHE A 320 -36.05 5.95 -9.22
N ILE A 321 -36.62 4.89 -9.80
CA ILE A 321 -37.28 4.91 -11.11
C ILE A 321 -38.30 6.05 -11.19
N THR A 322 -39.20 6.12 -10.22
CA THR A 322 -40.38 6.98 -10.30
C THR A 322 -40.06 8.44 -9.98
N ASN A 323 -39.20 8.69 -8.98
CA ASN A 323 -39.03 10.04 -8.43
C ASN A 323 -37.75 10.75 -8.87
N GLN A 324 -36.75 10.02 -9.37
CA GLN A 324 -35.41 10.59 -9.57
C GLN A 324 -34.84 10.29 -10.96
N LEU A 325 -35.01 9.06 -11.46
CA LEU A 325 -34.46 8.65 -12.75
C LEU A 325 -35.08 9.45 -13.92
N ILE A 326 -36.39 9.71 -13.85
CA ILE A 326 -37.10 10.53 -14.83
C ILE A 326 -36.51 11.94 -14.92
N ASP A 327 -36.35 12.61 -13.78
CA ASP A 327 -35.78 13.96 -13.73
C ASP A 327 -34.31 13.97 -14.15
N LEU A 328 -33.58 12.89 -13.80
CA LEU A 328 -32.21 12.68 -14.22
C LEU A 328 -32.10 12.59 -15.74
N PHE A 329 -32.91 11.76 -16.40
CA PHE A 329 -32.90 11.65 -17.86
C PHE A 329 -33.26 12.96 -18.56
N LYS A 330 -34.22 13.72 -18.03
CA LYS A 330 -34.56 15.06 -18.56
C LYS A 330 -33.40 16.04 -18.54
N GLU A 331 -32.54 15.97 -17.53
CA GLU A 331 -31.35 16.80 -17.46
C GLU A 331 -30.22 16.28 -18.36
N ILE A 332 -30.02 14.96 -18.37
CA ILE A 332 -28.91 14.32 -19.08
C ILE A 332 -29.11 14.34 -20.60
N LYS A 333 -30.34 14.21 -21.10
CA LYS A 333 -30.65 14.27 -22.54
C LYS A 333 -30.17 15.55 -23.23
N LYS A 334 -30.02 16.65 -22.48
CA LYS A 334 -29.48 17.92 -22.99
C LYS A 334 -28.01 17.81 -23.43
N TYR A 335 -27.27 16.89 -22.82
CA TYR A 335 -25.82 16.75 -22.98
C TYR A 335 -25.42 15.52 -23.79
N ARG A 336 -26.25 14.48 -23.80
CA ARG A 336 -26.00 13.22 -24.51
C ARG A 336 -27.30 12.61 -25.03
N GLN A 337 -27.19 11.68 -25.98
CA GLN A 337 -28.32 10.86 -26.40
C GLN A 337 -28.59 9.75 -25.37
N VAL A 338 -29.86 9.54 -25.04
CA VAL A 338 -30.31 8.49 -24.10
C VAL A 338 -31.34 7.62 -24.81
N ILE A 339 -31.10 6.32 -24.88
CA ILE A 339 -32.01 5.33 -25.46
C ILE A 339 -32.46 4.42 -24.34
N ILE A 340 -33.76 4.30 -24.17
CA ILE A 340 -34.36 3.50 -23.09
C ILE A 340 -35.28 2.47 -23.73
N VAL A 341 -35.03 1.20 -23.46
CA VAL A 341 -35.94 0.09 -23.76
C VAL A 341 -36.62 -0.20 -22.43
N SER A 342 -37.93 -0.08 -22.36
CA SER A 342 -38.64 -0.20 -21.07
C SER A 342 -40.09 -0.46 -21.29
N HIS A 343 -40.65 -1.48 -20.65
CA HIS A 343 -42.08 -1.77 -20.69
C HIS A 343 -42.91 -0.87 -19.78
N ASN A 344 -42.27 0.05 -19.07
CA ASN A 344 -42.91 0.98 -18.17
C ASN A 344 -43.32 2.26 -18.91
N ALA A 345 -44.61 2.37 -19.23
CA ALA A 345 -45.19 3.55 -19.87
C ALA A 345 -44.89 4.86 -19.10
N ASN A 346 -44.81 4.81 -17.76
CA ASN A 346 -44.49 5.99 -16.96
C ASN A 346 -43.07 6.49 -17.21
N LEU A 347 -42.10 5.60 -17.44
CA LEU A 347 -40.75 6.00 -17.80
C LEU A 347 -40.73 6.70 -19.16
N VAL A 348 -41.43 6.15 -20.15
CA VAL A 348 -41.48 6.70 -21.51
C VAL A 348 -42.15 8.07 -21.55
N VAL A 349 -43.31 8.21 -20.89
CA VAL A 349 -44.11 9.43 -20.91
C VAL A 349 -43.51 10.50 -20.01
N ASN A 350 -43.17 10.16 -18.77
CA ASN A 350 -42.73 11.16 -17.80
C ASN A 350 -41.28 11.61 -18.03
N ALA A 351 -40.42 10.82 -18.70
CA ALA A 351 -39.08 11.26 -19.09
C ALA A 351 -39.07 12.29 -20.24
N ASP A 352 -40.24 12.67 -20.76
CA ASP A 352 -40.38 13.63 -21.86
C ASP A 352 -39.60 13.12 -23.10
N SER A 353 -39.95 11.92 -23.55
CA SER A 353 -39.31 11.26 -24.68
C SER A 353 -39.58 12.01 -25.99
N GLU A 354 -38.52 12.41 -26.69
CA GLU A 354 -38.61 13.15 -27.95
C GLU A 354 -39.09 12.28 -29.11
N GLN A 355 -38.75 10.99 -29.06
CA GLN A 355 -39.15 9.99 -30.03
C GLN A 355 -39.50 8.69 -29.30
N ILE A 356 -40.56 8.03 -29.72
CA ILE A 356 -40.99 6.73 -29.21
C ILE A 356 -40.99 5.78 -30.40
N ILE A 357 -40.44 4.59 -30.23
CA ILE A 357 -40.46 3.52 -31.21
C ILE A 357 -41.20 2.34 -30.57
N ILE A 358 -42.36 2.00 -31.09
CA ILE A 358 -43.08 0.79 -30.68
C ILE A 358 -42.56 -0.36 -31.53
N ALA A 359 -42.21 -1.46 -30.87
CA ALA A 359 -41.94 -2.71 -31.54
C ALA A 359 -43.14 -3.63 -31.36
N ASN A 360 -43.65 -4.18 -32.47
CA ASN A 360 -44.79 -5.08 -32.48
C ASN A 360 -44.34 -6.44 -32.98
N ASN A 361 -44.85 -7.49 -32.35
CA ASN A 361 -44.63 -8.87 -32.77
C ASN A 361 -45.97 -9.46 -33.22
N THR A 362 -46.11 -9.69 -34.53
CA THR A 362 -47.28 -10.35 -35.10
C THR A 362 -46.82 -11.59 -35.84
N ASP A 363 -47.19 -12.78 -35.34
CA ASP A 363 -46.78 -14.07 -35.90
C ASP A 363 -45.26 -14.19 -36.09
N GLU A 364 -44.48 -13.87 -35.04
CA GLU A 364 -43.00 -13.88 -35.04
C GLU A 364 -42.35 -12.88 -36.02
N LYS A 365 -43.13 -11.97 -36.62
CA LYS A 365 -42.62 -10.87 -37.42
C LYS A 365 -42.60 -9.59 -36.59
N LEU A 366 -41.38 -9.10 -36.38
CA LEU A 366 -41.14 -7.81 -35.75
C LEU A 366 -41.44 -6.68 -36.75
N SER A 367 -42.27 -5.73 -36.32
CA SER A 367 -42.53 -4.48 -37.02
C SER A 367 -42.30 -3.31 -36.06
N TYR A 368 -41.94 -2.14 -36.60
CA TYR A 368 -41.60 -0.98 -35.80
C TYR A 368 -42.33 0.26 -36.29
N GLU A 369 -42.91 1.00 -35.35
CA GLU A 369 -43.58 2.27 -35.62
C GLU A 369 -42.96 3.36 -34.76
N SER A 370 -42.62 4.51 -35.36
CA SER A 370 -41.99 5.61 -34.66
C SER A 370 -42.84 6.87 -34.69
N GLY A 371 -42.87 7.61 -33.58
CA GLY A 371 -43.55 8.90 -33.48
C GLY A 371 -43.05 9.75 -32.32
N SER A 372 -43.54 10.99 -32.22
CA SER A 372 -43.30 11.88 -31.07
C SER A 372 -44.58 12.04 -30.25
N LEU A 373 -44.43 12.38 -28.97
CA LEU A 373 -45.58 12.68 -28.09
C LEU A 373 -46.41 13.88 -28.59
N GLU A 374 -45.84 14.75 -29.42
CA GLU A 374 -46.51 15.93 -29.98
C GLU A 374 -47.35 15.64 -31.24
N ASN A 375 -47.19 14.47 -31.86
CA ASN A 375 -47.91 14.12 -33.09
C ASN A 375 -49.26 13.46 -32.77
N GLU A 376 -50.37 14.10 -33.11
CA GLU A 376 -51.73 13.59 -32.86
C GLU A 376 -51.99 12.18 -33.44
N LYS A 377 -51.37 11.87 -34.58
CA LYS A 377 -51.49 10.54 -35.19
C LYS A 377 -50.78 9.47 -34.36
N SER A 378 -49.61 9.81 -33.80
CA SER A 378 -48.81 8.91 -32.98
C SER A 378 -49.42 8.74 -31.58
N ILE A 379 -50.03 9.78 -31.00
CA ILE A 379 -50.72 9.69 -29.70
C ILE A 379 -51.79 8.60 -29.69
N THR A 380 -52.56 8.44 -30.77
CA THR A 380 -53.64 7.44 -30.82
C THR A 380 -53.08 6.02 -30.72
N ILE A 381 -51.96 5.77 -31.39
CA ILE A 381 -51.21 4.51 -31.31
C ILE A 381 -50.63 4.36 -29.89
N PHE A 382 -49.99 5.39 -29.34
CA PHE A 382 -49.42 5.32 -27.99
C PHE A 382 -50.45 5.06 -26.88
N VAL A 383 -51.66 5.62 -26.96
CA VAL A 383 -52.76 5.34 -26.00
C VAL A 383 -53.10 3.85 -25.99
N GLU A 384 -53.17 3.24 -27.17
CA GLU A 384 -53.53 1.84 -27.34
C GLU A 384 -52.45 0.91 -26.76
N TYR A 385 -51.18 1.20 -27.05
CA TYR A 385 -50.05 0.35 -26.63
C TYR A 385 -49.60 0.60 -25.19
N LEU A 386 -49.53 1.85 -24.74
CA LEU A 386 -49.06 2.19 -23.39
C LEU A 386 -50.18 2.09 -22.35
N LYS A 387 -51.44 1.94 -22.76
CA LYS A 387 -52.64 1.94 -21.89
C LYS A 387 -52.70 3.16 -20.95
N VAL A 388 -52.27 4.32 -21.45
CA VAL A 388 -52.26 5.60 -20.72
C VAL A 388 -53.36 6.51 -21.25
N ASP A 389 -54.01 7.26 -20.35
CA ASP A 389 -55.07 8.21 -20.71
C ASP A 389 -54.59 9.27 -21.71
N LYS A 390 -55.43 9.53 -22.73
CA LYS A 390 -55.13 10.49 -23.82
C LYS A 390 -54.90 11.92 -23.31
N GLU A 391 -55.60 12.33 -22.25
CA GLU A 391 -55.37 13.63 -21.61
C GLU A 391 -54.00 13.67 -20.90
N HIS A 392 -53.56 12.57 -20.31
CA HIS A 392 -52.26 12.48 -19.65
C HIS A 392 -51.10 12.58 -20.65
N LEU A 393 -51.20 11.93 -21.81
CA LEU A 393 -50.20 12.06 -22.88
C LEU A 393 -50.13 13.47 -23.47
N LYS A 394 -51.27 14.17 -23.57
CA LYS A 394 -51.32 15.59 -24.00
C LYS A 394 -50.73 16.52 -22.95
N ASN A 395 -50.93 16.20 -21.67
CA ASN A 395 -50.44 16.99 -20.53
C ASN A 395 -49.02 16.60 -20.10
N ALA A 396 -48.43 15.52 -20.59
CA ALA A 396 -47.05 15.13 -20.28
C ALA A 396 -46.02 16.17 -20.77
N GLY A 397 -46.38 17.01 -21.75
CA GLY A 397 -45.63 18.22 -22.10
C GLY A 397 -45.77 19.39 -21.09
N THR A 398 -46.65 19.24 -20.08
CA THR A 398 -46.97 20.23 -19.04
C THR A 398 -47.27 19.55 -17.70
N ASN A 399 -46.22 19.10 -17.01
CA ASN A 399 -46.14 18.70 -15.58
C ASN A 399 -47.44 18.23 -14.89
N THR A 400 -47.59 16.94 -14.61
CA THR A 400 -48.26 16.43 -13.39
C THR A 400 -48.02 14.92 -13.20
N CYS A 401 -47.34 14.53 -12.12
CA CYS A 401 -47.25 13.14 -11.65
C CYS A 401 -48.56 12.70 -11.00
N ILE A 402 -49.02 11.45 -11.19
CA ILE A 402 -49.97 10.79 -10.28
C ILE A 402 -49.60 9.32 -10.07
N THR A 403 -49.58 8.92 -8.79
CA THR A 403 -49.55 7.56 -8.26
C THR A 403 -50.95 6.91 -8.33
N LYS A 404 -51.05 5.69 -8.87
CA LYS A 404 -51.71 4.51 -8.25
C LYS A 404 -51.84 3.33 -9.22
N ASN A 405 -51.39 2.18 -8.72
CA ASN A 405 -51.72 0.78 -9.03
C ASN A 405 -52.72 0.51 -10.16
N ASN A 406 -52.29 -0.32 -11.12
CA ASN A 406 -53.01 -1.56 -11.43
C ASN A 406 -52.10 -2.58 -12.12
N SER A 407 -52.13 -3.79 -11.56
CA SER A 407 -51.57 -5.04 -12.05
C SER A 407 -52.23 -5.48 -13.37
N ALA A 408 -51.46 -5.75 -14.43
CA ALA A 408 -51.80 -6.74 -15.47
C ALA A 408 -50.63 -7.04 -16.42
N ASN A 409 -50.33 -8.33 -16.51
CA ASN A 409 -49.44 -9.13 -17.37
C ASN A 409 -49.00 -8.61 -18.76
N ALA A 410 -47.77 -9.04 -19.08
CA ALA A 410 -46.91 -8.91 -20.27
C ALA A 410 -47.51 -9.32 -21.64
N PHE A 411 -47.16 -8.60 -22.72
CA PHE A 411 -46.11 -8.97 -23.69
C PHE A 411 -45.96 -7.92 -24.82
N ASP A 412 -44.72 -7.77 -25.28
CA ASP A 412 -44.19 -7.14 -26.51
C ASP A 412 -44.60 -5.70 -26.89
N GLY A 413 -43.75 -4.75 -26.49
CA GLY A 413 -43.41 -3.62 -27.34
C GLY A 413 -42.98 -2.39 -26.59
N THR A 414 -41.68 -2.10 -26.51
CA THR A 414 -41.28 -0.76 -26.06
C THR A 414 -39.86 -0.34 -26.39
N PHE A 415 -39.73 0.79 -27.09
CA PHE A 415 -38.50 1.57 -27.19
C PHE A 415 -38.85 3.07 -27.06
N ALA A 416 -38.08 3.79 -26.26
CA ALA A 416 -38.14 5.24 -26.14
C ALA A 416 -36.77 5.83 -26.49
N PHE A 417 -36.78 6.80 -27.40
CA PHE A 417 -35.63 7.55 -27.86
C PHE A 417 -35.67 8.96 -27.30
N CYS A 418 -34.62 9.31 -26.57
CA CYS A 418 -34.44 10.63 -26.03
C CYS A 418 -33.24 11.29 -26.73
N ASN A 419 -33.52 12.26 -27.60
CA ASN A 419 -32.51 12.96 -28.40
C ASN A 419 -31.96 14.20 -27.67
N ARG A 420 -30.96 14.83 -28.30
CA ARG A 420 -30.19 15.95 -27.74
C ARG A 420 -30.86 17.30 -28.06
N THR A 421 -31.46 17.97 -27.08
CA THR A 421 -31.87 19.38 -27.22
C THR A 421 -30.66 20.32 -27.31
N LYS A 422 -30.57 21.15 -28.35
CA LYS A 422 -29.59 22.25 -28.41
C LYS A 422 -29.97 23.34 -27.38
N PRO A 423 -29.02 23.92 -26.63
CA PRO A 423 -29.30 25.05 -25.74
C PRO A 423 -29.73 26.28 -26.56
N ASN A 424 -30.86 26.86 -26.19
CA ASN A 424 -31.46 28.03 -26.83
C ASN A 424 -30.50 29.24 -26.81
N LYS A 425 -29.89 29.59 -27.95
CA LYS A 425 -29.35 30.94 -28.19
C LYS A 425 -30.46 31.81 -28.77
N LYS A 426 -30.97 32.75 -27.96
CA LYS A 426 -31.80 33.86 -28.45
C LYS A 426 -30.97 34.77 -29.36
N SER A 427 -31.32 34.90 -30.65
CA SER A 427 -31.16 36.17 -31.37
C SER A 427 -32.07 36.29 -32.61
N LYS A 428 -33.04 37.19 -32.48
CA LYS A 428 -33.57 38.19 -33.44
C LYS A 428 -33.79 37.79 -34.92
N ARG A 429 -35.06 37.90 -35.32
CA ARG A 429 -35.58 38.15 -36.68
C ARG A 429 -34.77 39.22 -37.43
N ALA A 430 -34.47 38.96 -38.70
CA ALA A 430 -34.48 39.96 -39.78
C ALA A 430 -34.84 39.29 -41.13
N THR A 431 -36.01 39.65 -41.64
CA THR A 431 -36.43 39.84 -43.05
C THR A 431 -35.73 39.10 -44.21
N LYS A 432 -36.54 38.39 -45.02
CA LYS A 432 -36.28 37.99 -46.42
C LYS A 432 -35.98 39.21 -47.32
N PRO A 433 -35.33 38.98 -48.48
CA PRO A 433 -36.10 39.01 -49.73
C PRO A 433 -35.83 37.82 -50.68
N THR A 434 -36.66 37.76 -51.70
CA THR A 434 -36.99 36.71 -52.68
C THR A 434 -36.13 36.67 -53.96
N HIS A 435 -36.17 35.51 -54.64
CA HIS A 435 -35.78 35.20 -56.04
C HIS A 435 -34.26 35.18 -56.36
N GLN A 436 -33.67 34.31 -57.17
CA GLN A 436 -34.12 33.64 -58.40
C GLN A 436 -33.17 32.45 -58.77
N VAL A 437 -33.74 31.36 -59.27
CA VAL A 437 -33.27 30.43 -60.34
C VAL A 437 -31.75 30.34 -60.67
N SER A 438 -31.13 29.17 -60.54
CA SER A 438 -30.77 28.32 -61.71
C SER A 438 -29.93 27.09 -61.34
N SER A 439 -30.21 26.04 -62.09
CA SER A 439 -29.52 24.78 -62.30
C SER A 439 -27.98 24.84 -62.35
N LYS A 440 -27.33 23.80 -61.80
CA LYS A 440 -26.41 22.97 -62.58
C LYS A 440 -26.19 21.58 -61.97
N MET A 441 -26.59 20.62 -62.78
CA MET A 441 -26.30 19.19 -62.73
C MET A 441 -24.81 18.89 -62.94
N ASP A 442 -24.43 17.73 -62.43
CA ASP A 442 -23.51 16.74 -63.00
C ASP A 442 -21.97 16.84 -62.82
N ARG A 443 -21.50 15.82 -62.07
CA ARG A 443 -20.48 14.80 -62.44
C ARG A 443 -19.15 15.28 -63.05
N GLN A 444 -18.07 14.95 -62.36
CA GLN A 444 -16.83 14.35 -62.90
C GLN A 444 -16.01 13.78 -61.72
N ILE A 445 -15.86 12.46 -61.57
CA ILE A 445 -14.89 11.53 -62.19
C ILE A 445 -13.48 11.60 -61.56
N ASN A 446 -13.11 10.47 -60.94
CA ASN A 446 -11.80 9.81 -60.84
C ASN A 446 -10.52 10.63 -61.03
N ASN A 447 -9.65 10.61 -60.01
CA ASN A 447 -8.38 9.87 -60.01
C ASN A 447 -7.43 10.44 -58.95
N ARG A 448 -6.97 9.60 -58.02
CA ARG A 448 -5.54 9.46 -57.74
C ARG A 448 -5.29 8.18 -56.95
N GLN A 449 -4.75 7.22 -57.69
CA GLN A 449 -4.03 6.06 -57.20
C GLN A 449 -2.71 6.45 -56.52
N ARG A 450 -2.32 5.57 -55.58
CA ARG A 450 -0.98 5.02 -55.30
C ARG A 450 -0.12 5.57 -54.15
N SER A 451 0.24 4.56 -53.33
CA SER A 451 1.51 4.28 -52.62
C SER A 451 1.81 5.17 -51.41
N THR A 452 2.09 4.65 -50.22
CA THR A 452 3.08 3.59 -49.90
C THR A 452 2.81 2.90 -48.55
N THR A 453 2.81 1.56 -48.59
CA THR A 453 3.48 0.56 -47.70
C THR A 453 3.93 0.88 -46.26
N GLY A 454 3.63 -0.07 -45.37
CA GLY A 454 4.49 -0.63 -44.28
C GLY A 454 4.56 0.18 -42.98
N ASN A 455 4.63 -0.39 -41.78
CA ASN A 455 4.95 -1.75 -41.34
C ASN A 455 4.33 -2.03 -39.96
N ALA A 456 4.20 -3.32 -39.66
CA ALA A 456 3.96 -3.88 -38.35
C ALA A 456 5.06 -3.52 -37.33
N ILE A 457 4.66 -3.26 -36.08
CA ILE A 457 5.00 -3.96 -34.83
C ILE A 457 3.90 -3.61 -33.83
#